data_AF-A0A3A4T0N5-F1
#
_entry.id   AF-A0A3A4T0N5-F1
#
_cell.length_a   1.000
_cell.length_b   1.000
_cell.length_c   1.000
_cell.angle_alpha   90.00
_cell.angle_beta   90.00
_cell.angle_gamma   90.00
#
_symmetry.space_group_name_H-M   'P 1'
#
loop_
_entity.id
_entity.type
_entity.pdbx_description
1 polymer ?
#
loop_
_entity_poly.entity_id
_entity_poly.type
_entity_poly.pdbx_seq_one_letter_code
_entity_poly.pdbx_strand_id
1 'polypeptide(L)'
;MFNVSEEAQKQIAEYFKSNEIKPIRIFLHQGCGGAQIGMVIDEKKDADMVFKVAGIEYLVEKEFLKKARPIAVDFMGSGFRVSSSMELGGGGCGGCGSTGSCCS
;
A
#
# COMPACT_ATOMS: atom_id res chain seq x y z
N MET A 1 7.64 -11.99 -1.74
CA MET A 1 6.83 -11.92 -2.96
C MET A 1 6.23 -10.53 -3.03
N PHE A 2 6.29 -9.87 -4.18
CA PHE A 2 5.68 -8.56 -4.44
C PHE A 2 4.75 -8.74 -5.63
N ASN A 3 3.46 -8.49 -5.45
CA ASN A 3 2.47 -8.69 -6.49
C ASN A 3 1.56 -7.47 -6.61
N VAL A 4 1.13 -7.17 -7.84
CA VAL A 4 0.15 -6.13 -8.13
C VAL A 4 -0.92 -6.77 -9.00
N SER A 5 -2.19 -6.71 -8.59
CA SER A 5 -3.27 -7.31 -9.38
C SER A 5 -3.50 -6.56 -10.69
N GLU A 6 -4.10 -7.25 -11.66
CA GLU A 6 -4.38 -6.66 -12.97
C GLU A 6 -5.29 -5.43 -12.87
N GLU A 7 -6.24 -5.42 -11.95
CA GLU A 7 -7.13 -4.27 -11.72
C GLU A 7 -6.33 -3.06 -11.22
N ALA A 8 -5.44 -3.25 -10.25
CA ALA A 8 -4.58 -2.17 -9.77
C ALA A 8 -3.65 -1.65 -10.88
N GLN A 9 -3.06 -2.54 -11.68
CA GLN A 9 -2.23 -2.16 -12.82
C GLN A 9 -3.01 -1.32 -13.84
N LYS A 10 -4.25 -1.70 -14.17
CA LYS A 10 -5.10 -0.96 -15.10
C LYS A 10 -5.38 0.45 -14.59
N GLN A 11 -5.76 0.60 -13.33
CA GLN A 11 -6.05 1.92 -12.74
C GLN A 11 -4.80 2.83 -12.72
N ILE A 12 -3.64 2.24 -12.40
CA ILE A 12 -2.36 2.97 -12.41
C ILE A 12 -1.98 3.37 -13.83
N ALA A 13 -2.12 2.47 -14.80
CA ALA A 13 -1.87 2.76 -16.20
C ALA A 13 -2.80 3.87 -16.71
N GLU A 14 -4.09 3.84 -16.37
CA GLU A 14 -5.06 4.87 -16.72
C GLU A 14 -4.65 6.24 -16.17
N TYR A 15 -4.22 6.29 -14.90
CA TYR A 15 -3.70 7.51 -14.29
C TYR A 15 -2.51 8.07 -15.09
N PHE A 16 -1.55 7.23 -15.48
CA PHE A 16 -0.38 7.65 -16.24
C PHE A 16 -0.60 7.87 -17.75
N LYS A 17 -1.80 7.65 -18.29
CA LYS A 17 -2.10 8.08 -19.67
C LYS A 17 -2.13 9.60 -19.82
N SER A 18 -2.56 10.29 -18.76
CA SER A 18 -2.70 11.75 -18.73
C SER A 18 -1.70 12.42 -17.78
N ASN A 19 -0.80 11.66 -17.19
CA ASN A 19 0.20 12.12 -16.23
C ASN A 19 1.58 11.57 -16.59
N GLU A 20 2.64 12.22 -16.14
CA GLU A 20 3.99 11.71 -16.32
C GLU A 20 4.20 10.41 -15.52
N ILE A 21 4.79 9.40 -16.16
CA ILE A 21 5.12 8.13 -15.51
C ILE A 21 6.18 8.39 -14.43
N LYS A 22 5.77 8.22 -13.17
CA LYS A 22 6.63 8.37 -12.01
C LYS A 22 6.57 7.12 -11.13
N PRO A 23 7.62 6.83 -10.35
CA PRO A 23 7.60 5.68 -9.45
C PRO A 23 6.53 5.84 -8.36
N ILE A 24 5.99 4.72 -7.89
CA ILE A 24 5.02 4.67 -6.80
C ILE A 24 5.70 4.12 -5.55
N ARG A 25 5.84 4.93 -4.51
CA ARG A 25 6.32 4.46 -3.21
C ARG A 25 5.19 3.88 -2.37
N ILE A 26 5.45 2.69 -1.84
CA ILE A 26 4.65 2.05 -0.80
C ILE A 26 5.31 2.30 0.55
N PHE A 27 4.55 2.83 1.50
CA PHE A 27 5.05 3.21 2.81
C PHE A 27 4.05 2.87 3.91
N LEU A 28 4.55 2.77 5.15
CA LEU A 28 3.72 2.60 6.33
C LEU A 28 3.26 3.98 6.83
N HIS A 29 1.96 4.21 6.83
CA HIS A 29 1.33 5.35 7.48
C HIS A 29 0.82 4.92 8.86
N GLN A 30 1.11 5.70 9.91
CA GLN A 30 0.62 5.43 11.27
C GLN A 30 -0.28 6.58 11.71
N GLY A 31 -1.56 6.30 11.97
CA GLY A 31 -2.55 7.29 12.37
C GLY A 31 -3.40 6.82 13.56
N CYS A 32 -4.39 7.65 13.93
CA CYS A 32 -5.30 7.38 15.06
C CYS A 32 -6.07 6.04 14.94
N GLY A 33 -6.25 5.54 13.70
CA GLY A 33 -6.87 4.24 13.40
C GLY A 33 -5.87 3.07 13.24
N GLY A 34 -4.62 3.23 13.68
CA GLY A 34 -3.58 2.21 13.58
C GLY A 34 -2.66 2.36 12.36
N ALA A 35 -1.74 1.40 12.24
CA ALA A 35 -0.78 1.34 11.14
C ALA A 35 -1.47 0.85 9.86
N GLN A 36 -1.29 1.56 8.76
CA GLN A 36 -1.89 1.29 7.45
C GLN A 36 -0.81 1.43 6.38
N ILE A 37 -0.88 0.63 5.32
CA ILE A 37 0.07 0.75 4.21
C ILE A 37 -0.56 1.61 3.12
N GLY A 38 0.12 2.68 2.74
CA GLY A 38 -0.29 3.62 1.71
C GLY A 38 0.57 3.56 0.46
N MET A 39 0.08 4.20 -0.59
CA MET A 39 0.78 4.41 -1.86
C MET A 39 0.84 5.90 -2.18
N VAL A 40 1.97 6.35 -2.69
CA VAL A 40 2.18 7.74 -3.15
C VAL A 40 3.08 7.75 -4.37
N ILE A 41 2.92 8.72 -5.26
CA ILE A 41 3.85 8.97 -6.35
C ILE A 41 5.06 9.71 -5.79
N ASP A 42 6.25 9.12 -5.90
CA ASP A 42 7.46 9.67 -5.29
C ASP A 42 8.72 9.24 -6.06
N GLU A 43 9.82 9.92 -5.80
CA GLU A 43 11.11 9.66 -6.41
C GLU A 43 11.88 8.58 -5.64
N LYS A 44 12.72 7.86 -6.38
CA LYS A 44 13.57 6.78 -5.86
C LYS A 44 14.61 7.34 -4.88
N LYS A 45 14.74 6.70 -3.71
CA LYS A 45 15.80 6.97 -2.73
C LYS A 45 16.77 5.78 -2.65
N ASP A 46 17.97 6.01 -2.14
CA ASP A 46 19.02 4.99 -1.99
C ASP A 46 18.61 3.78 -1.12
N ALA A 47 17.76 4.05 -0.13
CA ALA A 47 17.22 3.04 0.78
C ALA A 47 16.04 2.25 0.19
N ASP A 48 15.55 2.60 -1.01
CA ASP A 48 14.43 1.92 -1.65
C ASP A 48 14.88 0.68 -2.43
N MET A 49 14.03 -0.35 -2.39
CA MET A 49 14.03 -1.45 -3.34
C MET A 49 13.03 -1.15 -4.45
N VAL A 50 13.44 -1.37 -5.70
CA VAL A 50 12.62 -1.10 -6.88
C VAL A 50 12.03 -2.40 -7.40
N PHE A 51 10.72 -2.42 -7.59
CA PHE A 51 9.99 -3.50 -8.25
C PHE A 51 9.38 -2.99 -9.54
N LYS A 52 9.66 -3.64 -10.66
CA LYS A 52 9.07 -3.29 -11.95
C LYS A 52 7.89 -4.19 -12.22
N VAL A 53 6.69 -3.61 -12.30
CA VAL A 53 5.46 -4.34 -12.60
C VAL A 53 4.69 -3.57 -13.66
N ALA A 54 4.37 -4.23 -14.77
CA ALA A 54 3.66 -3.62 -15.91
C ALA A 54 4.29 -2.31 -16.43
N GLY A 55 5.63 -2.21 -16.38
CA GLY A 55 6.35 -1.01 -16.82
C GLY A 55 6.38 0.16 -15.82
N ILE A 56 5.75 0.00 -14.65
CA ILE A 56 5.75 1.00 -13.57
C ILE A 56 6.74 0.55 -12.48
N GLU A 57 7.50 1.50 -11.94
CA GLU A 57 8.42 1.28 -10.84
C GLU A 57 7.72 1.48 -9.50
N TYR A 58 7.76 0.47 -8.64
CA TYR A 58 7.28 0.52 -7.27
C TYR A 58 8.47 0.56 -6.31
N LEU A 59 8.48 1.56 -5.45
CA LEU A 59 9.52 1.80 -4.47
C LEU A 59 9.04 1.30 -3.11
N VAL A 60 9.85 0.48 -2.46
CA VAL A 60 9.58 0.02 -1.10
C VAL A 60 10.87 0.12 -0.32
N GLU A 61 10.87 0.85 0.79
CA GLU A 61 12.06 0.96 1.63
C GLU A 61 12.54 -0.42 2.09
N LYS A 62 13.86 -0.67 2.00
CA LYS A 62 14.45 -2.00 2.27
C LYS A 62 14.12 -2.54 3.66
N GLU A 63 14.09 -1.70 4.69
CA GLU A 63 13.77 -2.13 6.05
C GLU A 63 12.29 -2.43 6.23
N PHE A 64 11.42 -1.56 5.71
CA PHE A 64 9.98 -1.80 5.67
C PHE A 64 9.64 -3.08 4.89
N LEU A 65 10.25 -3.29 3.72
CA LEU A 65 10.05 -4.47 2.89
C LEU A 65 10.35 -5.78 3.64
N LYS A 66 11.41 -5.82 4.46
CA LYS A 66 11.74 -7.02 5.25
C LYS A 66 10.61 -7.42 6.20
N LYS A 67 9.88 -6.43 6.74
CA LYS A 67 8.75 -6.64 7.65
C LYS A 67 7.45 -6.90 6.88
N ALA A 68 7.21 -6.16 5.80
CA ALA A 68 5.97 -6.15 5.02
C ALA A 68 5.79 -7.37 4.13
N ARG A 69 6.86 -8.08 3.77
CA ARG A 69 6.76 -9.20 2.83
C ARG A 69 5.93 -10.37 3.37
N PRO A 70 5.11 -11.03 2.52
CA PRO A 70 4.77 -10.67 1.14
C PRO A 70 3.88 -9.42 1.04
N ILE A 71 4.12 -8.59 0.02
CA ILE A 71 3.29 -7.41 -0.30
C ILE A 71 2.44 -7.74 -1.53
N ALA A 72 1.14 -7.45 -1.44
CA ALA A 72 0.19 -7.52 -2.54
C ALA A 72 -0.57 -6.20 -2.66
N VAL A 73 -0.68 -5.67 -3.87
CA VAL A 73 -1.43 -4.45 -4.17
C VAL A 73 -2.65 -4.81 -5.00
N ASP A 74 -3.83 -4.46 -4.49
CA ASP A 74 -5.13 -4.69 -5.10
C ASP A 74 -5.90 -3.38 -5.27
N PHE A 75 -6.93 -3.40 -6.11
CA PHE A 75 -7.86 -2.28 -6.27
C PHE A 75 -9.28 -2.74 -5.95
N MET A 76 -9.89 -2.12 -4.94
CA MET A 76 -11.23 -2.49 -4.45
C MET A 76 -12.28 -1.46 -4.84
N GLY A 77 -12.42 -1.15 -6.13
CA GLY A 77 -13.46 -0.27 -6.69
C GLY A 77 -13.39 1.21 -6.31
N SER A 78 -13.20 1.53 -5.02
CA SER A 78 -13.10 2.87 -4.46
C SER A 78 -11.66 3.30 -4.13
N GLY A 79 -10.70 2.38 -4.16
CA GLY A 79 -9.30 2.69 -3.86
C GLY A 79 -8.35 1.50 -3.90
N PHE A 80 -7.07 1.79 -3.70
CA PHE A 80 -6.02 0.78 -3.61
C PHE A 80 -5.96 0.18 -2.21
N ARG A 81 -5.84 -1.14 -2.16
CA ARG A 81 -5.64 -1.91 -0.92
C ARG A 81 -4.29 -2.60 -1.00
N VAL A 82 -3.43 -2.34 -0.02
CA VAL A 82 -2.15 -3.02 0.10
C VAL A 82 -2.21 -4.02 1.25
N SER A 83 -2.03 -5.30 0.92
CA SER A 83 -1.99 -6.41 1.87
C SER A 83 -0.54 -6.79 2.14
N SER A 84 -0.23 -7.12 3.39
CA SER A 84 1.12 -7.48 3.83
C SER A 84 1.07 -8.56 4.90
N SER A 85 2.18 -9.24 5.19
CA SER A 85 2.26 -10.16 6.34
C SER A 85 2.58 -9.46 7.66
N MET A 86 2.70 -8.12 7.66
CA MET A 86 2.78 -7.38 8.91
C MET A 86 1.43 -7.46 9.62
N GLU A 87 1.49 -7.69 10.92
CA GLU A 87 0.41 -7.38 11.83
C GLU A 87 0.33 -5.86 11.97
N LEU A 88 -0.20 -5.24 10.92
CA LEU A 88 -0.74 -3.90 10.99
C LEU A 88 -1.90 -4.02 11.98
N GLY A 89 -1.78 -3.39 13.14
CA GLY A 89 -2.75 -3.50 14.26
C GLY A 89 -4.19 -3.03 13.97
N GLY A 90 -4.64 -3.09 12.72
CA GLY A 90 -6.01 -2.86 12.26
C GLY A 90 -6.54 -4.03 11.40
N GLY A 91 -6.08 -5.26 11.63
CA GLY A 91 -6.38 -6.42 10.78
C GLY A 91 -6.73 -7.71 11.54
N GLY A 92 -7.51 -7.63 12.61
CA GLY A 92 -8.05 -8.81 13.29
C GLY A 92 -9.41 -8.50 13.93
N CYS A 93 -10.46 -9.22 13.51
CA CYS A 93 -11.86 -9.12 13.95
C CYS A 93 -12.60 -7.81 13.57
N GLY A 94 -13.79 -7.82 12.97
CA GLY A 94 -14.88 -8.76 13.25
C GLY A 94 -15.59 -8.31 14.52
N GLY A 95 -16.46 -7.30 14.41
CA GLY A 95 -17.26 -6.79 15.52
C GLY A 95 -16.91 -5.37 15.95
N CYS A 96 -17.54 -4.38 15.31
CA CYS A 96 -18.17 -3.33 16.11
C CYS A 96 -19.40 -3.98 16.78
N GLY A 97 -19.12 -4.86 17.73
CA GLY A 97 -20.04 -5.31 18.75
C GLY A 97 -19.72 -4.48 19.97
N SER A 98 -20.60 -3.53 20.23
CA SER A 98 -20.71 -2.66 21.41
C SER A 98 -19.92 -3.08 22.64
N THR A 99 -18.93 -2.30 23.07
CA THR A 99 -18.80 -1.78 24.45
C THR A 99 -17.60 -0.85 24.57
N GLY A 100 -17.82 0.40 24.98
CA GLY A 100 -16.74 1.30 25.38
C GLY A 100 -16.98 2.76 25.00
N SER A 101 -17.85 3.41 25.74
CA SER A 101 -18.10 4.86 25.74
C SER A 101 -16.82 5.68 25.65
N CYS A 102 -16.71 6.56 24.64
CA CYS A 102 -15.82 7.73 24.64
C CYS A 102 -16.39 8.81 23.71
N CYS A 103 -17.62 9.24 24.01
CA CYS A 103 -18.02 10.62 23.79
C CYS A 103 -17.96 11.29 25.16
N SER A 104 -17.06 12.25 25.32
CA SER A 104 -17.13 13.30 26.34
C SER A 104 -16.58 14.57 25.72
#